data_AF-A0A957T0K2-F1
#
_entry.id   AF-A0A957T0K2-F1
#
_cell.length_a   1.000
_cell.length_b   1.000
_cell.length_c   1.000
_cell.angle_alpha   90.00
_cell.angle_beta   90.00
_cell.angle_gamma   90.00
#
_symmetry.space_group_name_H-M   'P 1'
#
loop_
_entity.id
_entity.type
_entity.pdbx_description
1 polymer ?
#
loop_
_entity_poly.entity_id
_entity_poly.type
_entity_poly.pdbx_seq_one_letter_code
_entity_poly.pdbx_strand_id
1 'polypeptide(L)'
;MAQRLMSLFVVFALLLTTAAPLAAQTDTPDPFCGNLKSDDCDLLRTSVAAMLSLESYHTAITYTAMLHGIPEMPVDHAEMQLHVAGDYAFDDAARASIRTLALISREEPLAAIEAIGNDPALLLNLYRGTTADLTVALDLSEEWGAILDEAADLNWPLTTTVAVRLVDGVLYFNIHELKPFVRELADSADWVAIEMVKTLETLADSGAFRDLADGVASSTTGRSVTGLDPM
;
A
#
# COMPACT_ATOMS: atom_id res chain seq x y z
N MET A 1 8.70 21.49 -6.37
CA MET A 1 9.30 20.47 -5.49
C MET A 1 8.31 19.95 -4.46
N ALA A 2 7.55 20.81 -3.75
CA ALA A 2 6.43 20.41 -2.87
C ALA A 2 5.42 19.45 -3.54
N GLN A 3 5.06 19.69 -4.82
CA GLN A 3 4.23 18.78 -5.62
C GLN A 3 4.83 17.36 -5.71
N ARG A 4 6.16 17.25 -5.90
CA ARG A 4 6.84 15.94 -6.04
C ARG A 4 6.88 15.19 -4.71
N LEU A 5 7.10 15.90 -3.60
CA LEU A 5 7.08 15.34 -2.25
C LEU A 5 5.67 14.85 -1.89
N MET A 6 4.65 15.66 -2.20
CA MET A 6 3.24 15.30 -1.98
C MET A 6 2.82 14.10 -2.82
N SER A 7 3.21 14.04 -4.11
CA SER A 7 3.00 12.85 -4.95
C SER A 7 3.70 11.62 -4.38
N LEU A 8 4.93 11.76 -3.86
CA LEU A 8 5.67 10.66 -3.24
C LEU A 8 4.94 10.13 -2.00
N PHE A 9 4.44 11.01 -1.14
CA PHE A 9 3.65 10.60 0.04
C PHE A 9 2.31 9.98 -0.33
N VAL A 10 1.66 10.43 -1.41
CA VAL A 10 0.43 9.81 -1.92
C VAL A 10 0.71 8.42 -2.50
N VAL A 11 1.79 8.26 -3.28
CA VAL A 11 2.22 6.94 -3.78
C VAL A 11 2.60 6.03 -2.61
N PHE A 12 3.29 6.56 -1.61
CA PHE A 12 3.65 5.84 -0.40
C PHE A 12 2.40 5.40 0.39
N ALA A 13 1.41 6.29 0.52
CA ALA A 13 0.13 5.95 1.13
C ALA A 13 -0.65 4.89 0.34
N LEU A 14 -0.60 4.94 -1.00
CA LEU A 14 -1.15 3.89 -1.84
C LEU A 14 -0.41 2.56 -1.64
N LEU A 15 0.91 2.57 -1.49
CA LEU A 15 1.68 1.36 -1.17
C LEU A 15 1.31 0.79 0.21
N LEU A 16 0.93 1.64 1.17
CA LEU A 16 0.42 1.18 2.48
C LEU A 16 -0.91 0.40 2.36
N THR A 17 -1.65 0.50 1.24
CA THR A 17 -2.81 -0.40 1.02
C THR A 17 -2.40 -1.84 0.76
N THR A 18 -1.17 -2.10 0.32
CA THR A 18 -0.68 -3.48 0.16
C THR A 18 -0.43 -4.18 1.50
N ALA A 19 -0.36 -3.39 2.59
CA ALA A 19 -0.32 -3.89 3.95
C ALA A 19 -1.70 -4.15 4.54
N ALA A 20 -2.78 -3.79 3.84
CA ALA A 20 -4.10 -4.31 4.19
C ALA A 20 -3.96 -5.83 4.27
N PRO A 21 -4.51 -6.46 5.33
CA PRO A 21 -4.41 -7.89 5.42
C PRO A 21 -5.02 -8.39 4.12
N LEU A 22 -4.41 -9.41 3.52
CA LEU A 22 -5.15 -10.36 2.72
C LEU A 22 -6.21 -10.95 3.66
N ALA A 23 -7.24 -10.15 3.97
CA ALA A 23 -8.46 -10.51 4.65
C ALA A 23 -9.16 -11.39 3.64
N ALA A 24 -8.68 -12.61 3.60
CA ALA A 24 -9.28 -13.67 2.86
C ALA A 24 -10.72 -13.79 3.40
N GLN A 25 -11.69 -13.43 2.56
CA GLN A 25 -12.91 -14.22 2.31
C GLN A 25 -14.27 -13.80 2.90
N THR A 26 -14.84 -12.62 2.65
CA THR A 26 -16.24 -12.38 3.11
C THR A 26 -17.36 -12.95 2.27
N ASP A 27 -17.00 -13.51 1.13
CA ASP A 27 -17.73 -14.53 0.38
C ASP A 27 -16.71 -15.64 0.11
N THR A 28 -16.31 -16.35 1.15
CA THR A 28 -15.48 -17.56 0.99
C THR A 28 -16.16 -18.48 -0.03
N PRO A 29 -15.54 -18.79 -1.19
CA PRO A 29 -15.75 -20.14 -1.71
C PRO A 29 -15.42 -21.05 -0.52
N ASP A 30 -16.30 -22.00 -0.22
CA ASP A 30 -16.08 -22.95 0.88
C ASP A 30 -14.60 -23.32 0.96
N PRO A 31 -13.95 -23.22 2.13
CA PRO A 31 -12.53 -23.56 2.24
C PRO A 31 -12.35 -24.93 1.57
N PHE A 32 -11.26 -25.10 0.81
CA PHE A 32 -11.08 -26.38 0.11
C PHE A 32 -10.96 -27.50 1.14
N CYS A 33 -12.06 -28.22 1.35
CA CYS A 33 -12.15 -29.24 2.39
C CYS A 33 -11.67 -30.60 1.89
N GLY A 34 -11.57 -30.82 0.57
CA GLY A 34 -11.10 -32.07 -0.01
C GLY A 34 -11.80 -33.30 0.58
N ASN A 35 -11.04 -34.13 1.30
CA ASN A 35 -11.53 -35.35 1.96
C ASN A 35 -11.68 -35.20 3.49
N LEU A 36 -11.67 -33.96 4.02
CA LEU A 36 -11.89 -33.70 5.44
C LEU A 36 -13.29 -34.12 5.86
N LYS A 37 -13.43 -34.49 7.14
CA LYS A 37 -14.74 -34.72 7.75
C LYS A 37 -15.50 -33.40 7.84
N SER A 38 -16.84 -33.48 7.89
CA SER A 38 -17.71 -32.29 8.00
C SER A 38 -17.28 -31.36 9.14
N ASP A 39 -17.04 -31.92 10.32
CA ASP A 39 -16.67 -31.15 11.51
C ASP A 39 -15.32 -30.41 11.34
N ASP A 40 -14.37 -31.00 10.61
CA ASP A 40 -13.07 -30.38 10.34
C ASP A 40 -13.21 -29.26 9.28
N CYS A 41 -14.09 -29.44 8.31
CA CYS A 41 -14.43 -28.42 7.32
C CYS A 41 -15.15 -27.22 7.95
N ASP A 42 -16.03 -27.46 8.93
CA ASP A 42 -16.71 -26.42 9.70
C ASP A 42 -15.76 -25.59 10.56
N LEU A 43 -14.69 -26.23 11.08
CA LEU A 43 -13.64 -25.53 11.81
C LEU A 43 -12.84 -24.58 10.90
N LEU A 44 -12.57 -24.98 9.65
CA LEU A 44 -11.95 -24.11 8.65
C LEU A 44 -12.86 -22.92 8.31
N ARG A 45 -14.16 -23.15 8.07
CA ARG A 45 -15.13 -22.07 7.83
C ARG A 45 -15.19 -21.07 8.99
N THR A 46 -15.19 -21.58 10.22
CA THR A 46 -15.22 -20.75 11.43
C THR A 46 -13.93 -19.95 11.60
N SER A 47 -12.78 -20.55 11.32
CA SER A 47 -11.48 -19.88 11.40
C SER A 47 -11.38 -18.74 10.38
N VAL A 48 -11.86 -18.99 9.17
CA VAL A 48 -11.98 -17.99 8.11
C VAL A 48 -12.88 -16.83 8.53
N ALA A 49 -14.09 -17.13 9.02
CA ALA A 49 -15.03 -16.10 9.47
C ALA A 49 -14.44 -15.25 10.60
N ALA A 50 -13.68 -15.87 11.52
CA ALA A 50 -12.98 -15.17 12.59
C ALA A 50 -11.90 -14.22 12.04
N MET A 51 -11.07 -14.65 11.08
CA MET A 51 -10.05 -13.80 10.44
C MET A 51 -10.63 -12.56 9.76
N LEU A 52 -11.85 -12.66 9.23
CA LEU A 52 -12.56 -11.56 8.57
C LEU A 52 -13.29 -10.62 9.50
N SER A 53 -13.46 -11.03 10.75
CA SER A 53 -14.08 -10.24 11.80
C SER A 53 -13.08 -9.39 12.58
N LEU A 54 -11.77 -9.51 12.28
CA LEU A 54 -10.72 -8.76 12.95
C LEU A 54 -10.99 -7.24 12.86
N GLU A 55 -11.13 -6.62 14.02
CA GLU A 55 -11.31 -5.17 14.18
C GLU A 55 -9.97 -4.44 14.22
N SER A 56 -8.91 -5.16 14.57
CA SER A 56 -7.55 -4.64 14.63
C SER A 56 -6.52 -5.73 14.38
N TYR A 57 -5.35 -5.37 13.86
CA TYR A 57 -4.20 -6.28 13.77
C TYR A 57 -2.88 -5.51 13.84
N HIS A 58 -1.82 -6.24 14.17
CA HIS A 58 -0.44 -5.79 14.03
C HIS A 58 0.18 -6.42 12.77
N THR A 59 0.95 -5.66 12.02
CA THR A 59 1.69 -6.14 10.85
C THR A 59 3.14 -5.69 10.90
N ALA A 60 4.01 -6.52 10.33
CA ALA A 60 5.39 -6.20 10.08
C ALA A 60 5.75 -6.77 8.71
N ILE A 61 6.07 -5.89 7.77
CA ILE A 61 6.36 -6.21 6.37
C ILE A 61 7.75 -5.68 6.04
N THR A 62 8.52 -6.46 5.29
CA THR A 62 9.79 -6.02 4.71
C THR A 62 9.69 -6.16 3.21
N TYR A 63 9.88 -5.06 2.48
CA TYR A 63 10.03 -5.05 1.04
C TYR A 63 11.50 -4.91 0.69
N THR A 64 12.03 -5.83 -0.11
CA THR A 64 13.40 -5.75 -0.60
C THR A 64 13.37 -5.44 -2.08
N ALA A 65 14.06 -4.37 -2.48
CA ALA A 65 14.29 -4.01 -3.87
C ALA A 65 15.78 -4.13 -4.17
N MET A 66 16.10 -4.88 -5.22
CA MET A 66 17.47 -5.07 -5.68
C MET A 66 17.59 -4.57 -7.11
N LEU A 67 18.58 -3.72 -7.34
CA LEU A 67 19.04 -3.36 -8.68
C LEU A 67 20.31 -4.14 -8.96
N HIS A 68 20.35 -4.78 -10.12
CA HIS A 68 21.52 -5.51 -10.57
C HIS A 68 21.64 -5.41 -12.09
N GLY A 69 22.87 -5.21 -12.57
CA GLY A 69 23.20 -5.30 -14.00
C GLY A 69 22.52 -4.26 -14.90
N ILE A 70 22.26 -3.05 -14.41
CA ILE A 70 21.79 -1.94 -15.25
C ILE A 70 23.00 -1.36 -16.00
N PRO A 71 23.04 -1.45 -17.35
CA PRO A 71 24.09 -0.82 -18.14
C PRO A 71 24.12 0.68 -17.86
N GLU A 72 25.32 1.28 -17.80
CA GLU A 72 25.56 2.71 -17.56
C GLU A 72 25.38 3.21 -16.11
N MET A 73 24.96 2.35 -15.16
CA MET A 73 25.04 2.71 -13.74
C MET A 73 26.44 2.44 -13.17
N PRO A 74 26.91 3.30 -12.24
CA PRO A 74 28.23 3.13 -11.61
C PRO A 74 28.31 1.95 -10.64
N VAL A 75 27.21 1.24 -10.39
CA VAL A 75 27.11 0.16 -9.41
C VAL A 75 26.59 -1.13 -10.05
N ASP A 76 27.22 -2.25 -9.70
CA ASP A 76 26.88 -3.60 -10.21
C ASP A 76 25.66 -4.18 -9.47
N HIS A 77 25.54 -3.86 -8.18
CA HIS A 77 24.46 -4.28 -7.30
C HIS A 77 24.11 -3.15 -6.32
N ALA A 78 22.82 -2.91 -6.10
CA ALA A 78 22.34 -1.98 -5.08
C ALA A 78 21.04 -2.51 -4.45
N GLU A 79 21.01 -2.59 -3.13
CA GLU A 79 19.86 -3.11 -2.36
C GLU A 79 19.22 -2.03 -1.48
N MET A 80 17.90 -2.01 -1.46
CA MET A 80 17.07 -1.20 -0.59
C MET A 80 16.09 -2.11 0.16
N GLN A 81 15.97 -1.94 1.48
CA GLN A 81 14.95 -2.59 2.30
C GLN A 81 14.03 -1.54 2.90
N LEU A 82 12.73 -1.75 2.75
CA LEU A 82 11.68 -0.94 3.38
C LEU A 82 10.97 -1.81 4.41
N HIS A 83 11.14 -1.48 5.68
CA HIS A 83 10.44 -2.10 6.79
C HIS A 83 9.22 -1.26 7.15
N VAL A 84 8.05 -1.89 7.20
CA VAL A 84 6.80 -1.26 7.62
C VAL A 84 6.23 -2.09 8.75
N ALA A 85 6.23 -1.55 9.96
CA ALA A 85 5.55 -2.13 11.11
C ALA A 85 4.38 -1.24 11.50
N GLY A 86 3.26 -1.83 11.91
CA GLY A 86 2.11 -1.00 12.26
C GLY A 86 0.98 -1.72 12.95
N ASP A 87 0.24 -0.94 13.73
CA ASP A 87 -1.01 -1.33 14.37
C ASP A 87 -2.17 -0.65 13.65
N TYR A 88 -3.17 -1.45 13.28
CA TYR A 88 -4.33 -1.00 12.53
C TYR A 88 -5.61 -1.29 13.31
N ALA A 89 -6.59 -0.40 13.17
CA ALA A 89 -7.97 -0.60 13.62
C ALA A 89 -8.96 -0.14 12.54
N PHE A 90 -10.08 -0.84 12.40
CA PHE A 90 -11.07 -0.61 11.35
C PHE A 90 -12.48 -0.52 11.91
N ASP A 91 -13.24 0.48 11.47
CA ASP A 91 -14.68 0.53 11.70
C ASP A 91 -15.45 -0.42 10.75
N ASP A 92 -16.78 -0.45 10.91
CA ASP A 92 -17.65 -1.30 10.10
C ASP A 92 -17.61 -0.98 8.60
N ALA A 93 -17.48 0.30 8.23
CA ALA A 93 -17.47 0.74 6.84
C ALA A 93 -16.14 0.37 6.16
N ALA A 94 -15.01 0.60 6.83
CA ALA A 94 -13.71 0.18 6.34
C ALA A 94 -13.63 -1.33 6.21
N ARG A 95 -14.14 -2.10 7.20
CA ARG A 95 -14.22 -3.56 7.08
C ARG A 95 -15.06 -3.98 5.89
N ALA A 96 -16.24 -3.40 5.68
CA ALA A 96 -17.07 -3.68 4.51
C ALA A 96 -16.33 -3.40 3.18
N SER A 97 -15.57 -2.32 3.09
CA SER A 97 -14.76 -2.02 1.90
C SER A 97 -13.61 -3.01 1.68
N ILE A 98 -12.85 -3.37 2.73
CA ILE A 98 -11.79 -4.39 2.66
C ILE A 98 -12.36 -5.70 2.12
N ARG A 99 -13.50 -6.08 2.66
CA ARG A 99 -14.27 -7.28 2.32
C ARG A 99 -14.64 -7.32 0.84
N THR A 100 -15.23 -6.25 0.33
CA THR A 100 -15.60 -6.12 -1.09
C THR A 100 -14.35 -6.15 -1.99
N LEU A 101 -13.33 -5.36 -1.67
CA LEU A 101 -12.10 -5.28 -2.49
C LEU A 101 -11.34 -6.61 -2.52
N ALA A 102 -11.27 -7.30 -1.37
CA ALA A 102 -10.64 -8.61 -1.28
C ALA A 102 -11.37 -9.67 -2.11
N LEU A 103 -12.69 -9.58 -2.25
CA LEU A 103 -13.46 -10.50 -3.07
C LEU A 103 -13.23 -10.28 -4.55
N ILE A 104 -13.37 -9.04 -5.00
CA ILE A 104 -13.22 -8.68 -6.41
C ILE A 104 -11.80 -8.99 -6.90
N SER A 105 -10.77 -8.67 -6.09
CA SER A 105 -9.37 -8.92 -6.44
C SER A 105 -9.00 -10.40 -6.58
N ARG A 106 -9.80 -11.32 -6.04
CA ARG A 106 -9.53 -12.77 -6.12
C ARG A 106 -9.98 -13.38 -7.43
N GLU A 107 -11.09 -12.91 -7.97
CA GLU A 107 -11.60 -13.39 -9.25
C GLU A 107 -10.75 -12.85 -10.39
N GLU A 108 -10.43 -11.56 -10.33
CA GLU A 108 -9.55 -10.89 -11.28
C GLU A 108 -8.75 -9.80 -10.56
N PRO A 109 -7.41 -9.91 -10.47
CA PRO A 109 -6.58 -8.97 -9.69
C PRO A 109 -6.74 -7.50 -10.08
N LEU A 110 -7.14 -7.21 -11.31
CA LEU A 110 -7.36 -5.84 -11.81
C LEU A 110 -8.80 -5.35 -11.66
N ALA A 111 -9.77 -6.23 -11.37
CA ALA A 111 -11.18 -5.86 -11.23
C ALA A 111 -11.42 -4.93 -10.03
N ALA A 112 -10.53 -4.94 -9.03
CA ALA A 112 -10.62 -3.98 -7.93
C ALA A 112 -10.43 -2.53 -8.39
N ILE A 113 -9.62 -2.31 -9.43
CA ILE A 113 -9.42 -0.98 -10.01
C ILE A 113 -10.71 -0.51 -10.70
N GLU A 114 -11.36 -1.41 -11.45
CA GLU A 114 -12.66 -1.12 -12.07
C GLU A 114 -13.75 -0.87 -11.03
N ALA A 115 -13.80 -1.68 -9.97
CA ALA A 115 -14.74 -1.51 -8.87
C ALA A 115 -14.56 -0.16 -8.17
N ILE A 116 -13.32 0.27 -7.91
CA ILE A 116 -13.02 1.59 -7.35
C ILE A 116 -13.39 2.71 -8.34
N GLY A 117 -13.18 2.51 -9.64
CA GLY A 117 -13.60 3.46 -10.68
C GLY A 117 -15.12 3.65 -10.73
N ASN A 118 -15.89 2.58 -10.52
CA ASN A 118 -17.36 2.61 -10.51
C ASN A 118 -17.94 3.07 -9.17
N ASP A 119 -17.30 2.71 -8.06
CA ASP A 119 -17.69 3.09 -6.71
C ASP A 119 -16.47 3.57 -5.89
N PRO A 120 -16.10 4.86 -6.01
CA PRO A 120 -15.03 5.45 -5.22
C PRO A 120 -15.29 5.40 -3.70
N ALA A 121 -16.55 5.21 -3.27
CA ALA A 121 -16.88 5.11 -1.86
C ALA A 121 -16.18 3.90 -1.20
N LEU A 122 -15.84 2.86 -1.97
CA LEU A 122 -15.05 1.73 -1.49
C LEU A 122 -13.71 2.20 -0.88
N LEU A 123 -12.98 3.03 -1.60
CA LEU A 123 -11.67 3.54 -1.15
C LEU A 123 -11.83 4.61 -0.07
N LEU A 124 -12.84 5.48 -0.19
CA LEU A 124 -13.12 6.52 0.80
C LEU A 124 -13.49 5.94 2.17
N ASN A 125 -14.39 4.95 2.20
CA ASN A 125 -14.80 4.29 3.44
C ASN A 125 -13.64 3.53 4.08
N LEU A 126 -12.79 2.88 3.26
CA LEU A 126 -11.57 2.24 3.74
C LEU A 126 -10.70 3.22 4.54
N TYR A 127 -10.29 4.33 3.93
CA TYR A 127 -9.36 5.26 4.58
C TYR A 127 -10.00 6.10 5.68
N ARG A 128 -11.30 6.41 5.57
CA ARG A 128 -12.01 7.15 6.62
C ARG A 128 -12.21 6.30 7.87
N GLY A 129 -12.50 5.01 7.69
CA GLY A 129 -12.75 4.09 8.79
C GLY A 129 -11.52 3.35 9.31
N THR A 130 -10.33 3.64 8.78
CA THR A 130 -9.07 3.05 9.26
C THR A 130 -8.35 4.03 10.18
N THR A 131 -7.91 3.54 11.34
CA THR A 131 -6.90 4.18 12.17
C THR A 131 -5.63 3.35 12.14
N ALA A 132 -4.47 3.98 12.00
CA ALA A 132 -3.18 3.29 12.01
C ALA A 132 -2.08 4.08 12.72
N ASP A 133 -1.19 3.39 13.42
CA ASP A 133 0.10 3.90 13.88
C ASP A 133 1.20 3.02 13.27
N LEU A 134 2.08 3.61 12.47
CA LEU A 134 3.05 2.93 11.64
C LEU A 134 4.46 3.46 11.92
N THR A 135 5.42 2.55 11.88
CA THR A 135 6.84 2.85 11.76
C THR A 135 7.34 2.37 10.41
N VAL A 136 7.92 3.29 9.65
CA VAL A 136 8.53 3.03 8.35
C VAL A 136 10.02 3.24 8.48
N ALA A 137 10.81 2.21 8.22
CA ALA A 137 12.27 2.31 8.15
C ALA A 137 12.74 1.97 6.73
N LEU A 138 13.63 2.80 6.20
CA LEU A 138 14.29 2.62 4.93
C LEU A 138 15.77 2.37 5.18
N ASP A 139 16.25 1.19 4.78
CA ASP A 139 17.65 0.82 4.79
C ASP A 139 18.18 0.76 3.36
N LEU A 140 19.23 1.53 3.09
CA LEU A 140 19.92 1.62 1.83
C LEU A 140 21.31 1.00 1.96
N SER A 141 21.71 0.26 0.94
CA SER A 141 23.10 -0.09 0.73
C SER A 141 23.96 1.13 0.39
N GLU A 142 25.28 1.02 0.58
CA GLU A 142 26.22 2.10 0.29
C GLU A 142 26.16 2.54 -1.18
N GLU A 143 25.91 1.59 -2.08
CA GLU A 143 25.75 1.81 -3.51
C GLU A 143 24.55 2.72 -3.82
N TRP A 144 23.42 2.54 -3.12
CA TRP A 144 22.28 3.45 -3.24
C TRP A 144 22.59 4.83 -2.67
N GLY A 145 23.32 4.92 -1.56
CA GLY A 145 23.79 6.19 -1.01
C GLY A 145 24.62 6.96 -2.04
N ALA A 146 25.58 6.29 -2.69
CA ALA A 146 26.42 6.89 -3.72
C ALA A 146 25.60 7.36 -4.96
N ILE A 147 24.59 6.58 -5.38
CA ILE A 147 23.69 6.99 -6.47
C ILE A 147 22.93 8.27 -6.10
N LEU A 148 22.40 8.36 -4.88
CA LEU A 148 21.62 9.53 -4.44
C LEU A 148 22.49 10.79 -4.31
N ASP A 149 23.72 10.63 -3.82
CA ASP A 149 24.71 11.70 -3.77
C ASP A 149 25.03 12.23 -5.17
N GLU A 150 25.34 11.34 -6.13
CA GLU A 150 25.70 11.75 -7.49
C GLU A 150 24.52 12.34 -8.28
N ALA A 151 23.35 11.72 -8.17
CA ALA A 151 22.19 12.09 -8.99
C ALA A 151 21.46 13.33 -8.49
N ALA A 152 21.49 13.60 -7.18
CA ALA A 152 20.64 14.60 -6.57
C ALA A 152 21.33 15.54 -5.56
N ASP A 153 22.65 15.40 -5.33
CA ASP A 153 23.40 16.13 -4.27
C ASP A 153 22.71 15.97 -2.90
N LEU A 154 22.12 14.79 -2.69
CA LEU A 154 21.36 14.42 -1.50
C LEU A 154 22.17 13.43 -0.68
N ASN A 155 22.83 13.93 0.37
CA ASN A 155 23.48 13.12 1.39
C ASN A 155 22.43 12.46 2.29
N TRP A 156 21.77 11.45 1.74
CA TRP A 156 20.72 10.70 2.41
C TRP A 156 21.33 9.62 3.32
N PRO A 157 20.88 9.48 4.58
CA PRO A 157 21.46 8.50 5.49
C PRO A 157 21.10 7.08 5.07
N LEU A 158 22.01 6.13 5.29
CA LEU A 158 21.79 4.72 4.95
C LEU A 158 20.57 4.12 5.67
N THR A 159 20.23 4.61 6.86
CA THR A 159 18.99 4.26 7.55
C THR A 159 18.19 5.52 7.82
N THR A 160 16.90 5.49 7.49
CA THR A 160 15.94 6.57 7.80
C THR A 160 14.69 5.98 8.40
N THR A 161 14.19 6.55 9.51
CA THR A 161 12.91 6.12 10.09
C THR A 161 11.90 7.27 10.08
N VAL A 162 10.65 6.94 9.78
CA VAL A 162 9.52 7.88 9.79
C VAL A 162 8.36 7.23 10.52
N ALA A 163 7.82 7.92 11.53
CA ALA A 163 6.56 7.54 12.15
C ALA A 163 5.40 8.11 11.31
N VAL A 164 4.41 7.28 11.01
CA VAL A 164 3.23 7.67 10.23
C VAL A 164 1.97 7.30 11.01
N ARG A 165 0.98 8.19 11.02
CA ARG A 165 -0.33 7.92 11.63
C ARG A 165 -1.45 8.21 10.65
N LEU A 166 -2.44 7.32 10.60
CA LEU A 166 -3.72 7.59 9.93
C LEU A 166 -4.77 7.77 11.01
N VAL A 167 -5.39 8.95 11.08
CA VAL A 167 -6.47 9.25 12.03
C VAL A 167 -7.53 10.04 11.29
N ASP A 168 -8.78 9.58 11.34
CA ASP A 168 -9.95 10.23 10.72
C ASP A 168 -9.73 10.61 9.24
N GLY A 169 -9.04 9.75 8.49
CA GLY A 169 -8.75 10.00 7.07
C GLY A 169 -7.63 11.01 6.79
N VAL A 170 -6.89 11.43 7.81
CA VAL A 170 -5.71 12.30 7.69
C VAL A 170 -4.45 11.51 7.99
N LEU A 171 -3.48 11.56 7.08
CA LEU A 171 -2.16 10.97 7.26
C LEU A 171 -1.19 11.98 7.84
N TYR A 172 -0.59 11.65 8.97
CA TYR A 172 0.41 12.44 9.65
C TYR A 172 1.77 11.77 9.51
N PHE A 173 2.76 12.49 8.99
CA PHE A 173 4.14 12.04 8.88
C PHE A 173 4.99 12.83 9.87
N ASN A 174 5.75 12.14 10.73
CA ASN A 174 6.78 12.75 11.54
C ASN A 174 8.06 12.89 10.72
N ILE A 175 8.30 14.08 10.20
CA ILE A 175 9.44 14.39 9.33
C ILE A 175 10.66 14.88 10.10
N HIS A 176 10.67 14.82 11.44
CA HIS A 176 11.77 15.32 12.26
C HIS A 176 13.14 14.78 11.80
N GLU A 177 13.23 13.47 11.56
CA GLU A 177 14.47 12.81 11.10
C GLU A 177 14.87 13.20 9.67
N LEU A 178 13.95 13.72 8.86
CA LEU A 178 14.23 14.12 7.47
C LEU A 178 14.81 15.52 7.35
N LYS A 179 14.55 16.40 8.34
CA LYS A 179 14.95 17.81 8.31
C LYS A 179 16.45 18.07 8.13
N PRO A 180 17.38 17.27 8.70
CA PRO A 180 18.81 17.47 8.49
C PRO A 180 19.24 17.27 7.03
N PHE A 181 18.50 16.47 6.27
CA PHE A 181 18.87 16.03 4.92
C PHE A 181 18.04 16.74 3.83
N VAL A 182 16.85 17.22 4.16
CA VAL A 182 15.95 17.95 3.26
C VAL A 182 15.80 19.39 3.74
N ARG A 183 16.60 20.30 3.17
CA ARG A 183 16.69 21.71 3.62
C ARG A 183 15.35 22.43 3.61
N GLU A 184 14.47 22.10 2.67
CA GLU A 184 13.14 22.68 2.54
C GLU A 184 12.22 22.35 3.73
N LEU A 185 12.53 21.28 4.47
CA LEU A 185 11.77 20.86 5.64
C LEU A 185 12.29 21.48 6.95
N ALA A 186 13.44 22.17 6.93
CA ALA A 186 14.09 22.68 8.14
C ALA A 186 13.15 23.52 9.02
N ASP A 187 12.36 24.39 8.39
CA ASP A 187 11.42 25.29 9.08
C ASP A 187 10.00 24.73 9.19
N SER A 188 9.75 23.51 8.70
CA SER A 188 8.44 22.87 8.77
C SER A 188 8.13 22.36 10.18
N ALA A 189 6.86 22.17 10.53
CA ALA A 189 6.51 21.44 11.75
C ALA A 189 6.99 19.98 11.66
N ASP A 190 7.28 19.34 12.80
CA ASP A 190 7.71 17.93 12.79
C ASP A 190 6.61 17.00 12.25
N TRP A 191 5.35 17.30 12.53
CA TRP A 191 4.22 16.56 11.98
C TRP A 191 3.62 17.30 10.79
N VAL A 192 3.62 16.64 9.63
CA VAL A 192 2.97 17.12 8.40
C VAL A 192 1.72 16.30 8.16
N ALA A 193 0.60 16.98 7.92
CA ALA A 193 -0.69 16.37 7.65
C ALA A 193 -1.01 16.36 6.15
N ILE A 194 -1.53 15.23 5.67
CA ILE A 194 -2.10 15.07 4.34
C ILE A 194 -3.55 14.62 4.53
N GLU A 195 -4.47 15.46 4.08
CA GLU A 195 -5.92 15.21 4.06
C GLU A 195 -6.22 14.13 2.99
N MET A 196 -5.93 12.86 3.33
CA MET A 196 -6.00 11.73 2.39
C MET A 196 -7.41 11.55 1.86
N VAL A 197 -8.40 11.42 2.75
CA VAL A 197 -9.80 11.23 2.35
C VAL A 197 -10.30 12.39 1.48
N LYS A 198 -10.00 13.63 1.85
CA LYS A 198 -10.38 14.81 1.04
C LYS A 198 -9.71 14.82 -0.34
N THR A 199 -8.46 14.38 -0.41
CA THR A 199 -7.72 14.24 -1.67
C THR A 199 -8.38 13.18 -2.55
N LEU A 200 -8.74 12.03 -1.97
CA LEU A 200 -9.46 10.96 -2.66
C LEU A 200 -10.86 11.41 -3.10
N GLU A 201 -11.59 12.19 -2.29
CA GLU A 201 -12.87 12.79 -2.68
C GLU A 201 -12.70 13.70 -3.90
N THR A 202 -11.67 14.54 -3.90
CA THR A 202 -11.37 15.42 -5.04
C THR A 202 -11.06 14.63 -6.31
N LEU A 203 -10.33 13.51 -6.20
CA LEU A 203 -10.04 12.61 -7.32
C LEU A 203 -11.29 11.86 -7.81
N ALA A 204 -12.18 11.48 -6.90
CA ALA A 204 -13.47 10.87 -7.23
C ALA A 204 -14.35 11.87 -8.00
N ASP A 205 -14.47 13.10 -7.49
CA ASP A 205 -15.26 14.18 -8.09
C ASP A 205 -14.73 14.58 -9.47
N SER A 206 -13.40 14.52 -9.67
CA SER A 206 -12.80 14.80 -10.98
C SER A 206 -12.92 13.65 -11.97
N GLY A 207 -13.47 12.49 -11.58
CA GLY A 207 -13.56 11.29 -12.40
C GLY A 207 -12.24 10.52 -12.56
N ALA A 208 -11.19 10.88 -11.81
CA ALA A 208 -9.85 10.32 -12.01
C ALA A 208 -9.79 8.80 -11.77
N PHE A 209 -10.58 8.27 -10.83
CA PHE A 209 -10.66 6.82 -10.62
C PHE A 209 -11.30 6.10 -11.80
N ARG A 210 -12.29 6.72 -12.45
CA ARG A 210 -12.91 6.15 -13.65
C ARG A 210 -11.97 6.20 -14.84
N ASP A 211 -11.28 7.32 -15.04
CA ASP A 211 -10.25 7.43 -16.08
C ASP A 211 -9.14 6.38 -15.90
N LEU A 212 -8.72 6.13 -14.64
CA LEU A 212 -7.75 5.08 -14.32
C LEU A 212 -8.30 3.68 -14.66
N ALA A 213 -9.55 3.38 -14.28
CA ALA A 213 -10.19 2.11 -14.61
C ALA A 213 -10.29 1.87 -16.12
N ASP A 214 -10.72 2.88 -16.88
CA ASP A 214 -10.80 2.83 -18.35
C ASP A 214 -9.40 2.64 -18.98
N GLY A 215 -8.38 3.29 -18.40
CA GLY A 215 -6.98 3.12 -18.77
C GLY A 215 -6.48 1.68 -18.57
N VAL A 216 -6.81 1.05 -17.44
CA VAL A 216 -6.44 -0.34 -17.18
C VAL A 216 -7.16 -1.29 -18.15
N ALA A 217 -8.48 -1.13 -18.35
CA ALA A 217 -9.26 -1.95 -19.27
C ALA A 217 -8.79 -1.85 -20.74
N SER A 218 -8.37 -0.66 -21.17
CA SER A 218 -7.79 -0.45 -22.51
C SER A 218 -6.37 -1.00 -22.64
N SER A 219 -5.63 -1.16 -21.54
CA SER A 219 -4.28 -1.76 -21.55
C SER A 219 -4.29 -3.29 -21.51
N THR A 220 -5.31 -3.91 -20.89
CA THR A 220 -5.46 -5.37 -20.78
C THR A 220 -5.95 -6.01 -22.08
N THR A 221 -6.63 -5.26 -22.94
CA THR A 221 -7.00 -5.71 -24.30
C THR A 221 -5.81 -5.86 -25.26
N GLY A 222 -4.58 -5.50 -24.84
CA GLY A 222 -3.35 -5.59 -25.64
C GLY A 222 -2.22 -6.47 -25.06
N ARG A 223 -2.39 -7.10 -23.89
CA ARG A 223 -1.39 -8.02 -23.32
C ARG A 223 -2.01 -9.40 -23.12
N SER A 224 -1.77 -10.30 -24.07
CA SER A 224 -1.75 -11.71 -23.73
C SER A 224 -0.73 -11.88 -22.59
N VAL A 225 -1.16 -12.43 -21.45
CA VAL A 225 -0.22 -13.02 -20.49
C VAL A 225 0.27 -14.33 -21.10
N THR A 226 0.98 -14.24 -22.23
CA THR A 226 1.78 -15.32 -22.79
C THR A 226 3.03 -15.40 -21.94
N GLY A 227 3.01 -16.31 -20.97
CA GLY A 227 4.10 -16.56 -20.03
C GLY A 227 3.84 -17.67 -19.03
N LEU A 228 2.61 -18.17 -18.91
CA LEU A 228 2.29 -19.41 -18.21
C LEU A 228 1.80 -20.45 -19.23
N ASP A 229 2.68 -20.85 -20.15
CA ASP A 229 2.52 -22.16 -20.79
C ASP A 229 3.01 -23.21 -19.78
N PRO A 230 2.17 -24.19 -19.39
CA PRO A 230 2.66 -25.33 -18.64
C PRO A 230 3.59 -26.16 -19.53
N MET A 231 4.80 -26.44 -19.02
CA MET A 231 5.64 -27.51 -19.57
C MET A 231 4.97 -28.87 -19.38
#